data_AF-A0A9J6GLF6-F1
#
_entry.id   AF-A0A9J6GLF6-F1
#
_cell.length_a   1.000
_cell.length_b   1.000
_cell.length_c   1.000
_cell.angle_alpha   90.00
_cell.angle_beta   90.00
_cell.angle_gamma   90.00
#
_symmetry.space_group_name_H-M   'P 1'
#
loop_
_entity.id
_entity.type
_entity.pdbx_description
1 polymer ?
#
loop_
_entity_poly.entity_id
_entity_poly.type
_entity_poly.pdbx_seq_one_letter_code
_entity_poly.pdbx_strand_id
1 'polypeptide(L)'
;MDHTLSTERIPHVLTEILPADRNKSSFVLNVYSAPKERRDYFGRLFTCALKEAKERLIILVAFNAAHPTWGYQTQNPKGRRLALTIGQQGLTILTDPTQPTRVGTV
;
A
#
# COMPACT_ATOMS: atom_id res chain seq x y z
N MET A 1 15.73 8.18 -6.23
CA MET A 1 15.55 9.49 -5.57
C MET A 1 14.35 9.39 -4.64
N ASP A 2 14.36 10.10 -3.51
CA ASP A 2 13.26 10.10 -2.55
C ASP A 2 12.31 11.26 -2.80
N HIS A 3 11.02 10.94 -2.91
CA HIS A 3 9.96 11.90 -3.21
C HIS A 3 9.10 12.13 -1.97
N THR A 4 8.85 13.40 -1.65
CA THR A 4 7.98 13.76 -0.50
C THR A 4 6.55 13.95 -0.96
N LEU A 5 5.64 13.05 -0.55
CA LEU A 5 4.21 13.26 -0.78
C LEU A 5 3.63 14.08 0.38
N SER A 6 2.84 15.11 0.07
CA SER A 6 2.11 15.92 1.06
C SER A 6 0.95 15.13 1.69
N THR A 7 1.29 14.16 2.53
CA THR A 7 0.37 13.39 3.37
C THR A 7 0.92 13.29 4.79
N GLU A 8 0.52 14.24 5.61
CA GLU A 8 1.19 14.55 6.90
C GLU A 8 1.03 13.49 8.00
N ARG A 9 0.25 12.42 7.80
CA ARG A 9 -0.18 11.54 8.91
C ARG A 9 0.28 10.09 8.83
N ILE A 10 0.67 9.60 7.65
CA ILE A 10 1.01 8.18 7.47
C ILE A 10 2.49 8.10 7.16
N PRO A 11 3.32 7.47 8.01
CA PRO A 11 4.72 7.23 7.71
C PRO A 11 4.88 6.43 6.42
N HIS A 12 5.60 6.98 5.45
CA HIS A 12 5.83 6.35 4.16
C HIS A 12 7.14 6.85 3.53
N VAL A 13 7.66 6.07 2.58
CA VAL A 13 8.76 6.45 1.71
C VAL A 13 8.33 6.16 0.27
N LEU A 14 8.46 7.14 -0.62
CA LEU A 14 8.30 6.94 -2.05
C LEU A 14 9.68 7.00 -2.72
N THR A 15 10.14 5.86 -3.22
CA THR A 15 11.44 5.73 -3.87
C THR A 15 11.25 5.52 -5.37
N GLU A 16 11.91 6.35 -6.16
CA GLU A 16 12.03 6.15 -7.61
C GLU A 16 13.25 5.28 -7.93
N ILE A 17 12.99 4.20 -8.67
CA ILE A 17 13.96 3.27 -9.25
C ILE A 17 14.16 3.67 -10.71
N LEU A 18 15.35 4.16 -11.01
CA LEU A 18 15.77 4.51 -12.37
C LEU A 18 16.35 3.26 -13.05
N PRO A 19 15.83 2.86 -14.22
CA PRO A 19 16.43 1.77 -14.97
C PRO A 19 17.79 2.18 -15.54
N ALA A 20 18.64 1.18 -15.80
CA ALA A 20 19.95 1.39 -16.42
C ALA A 20 19.84 1.76 -17.91
N ASP A 21 18.71 1.41 -18.55
CA ASP A 21 18.37 1.78 -19.92
C ASP A 21 17.38 2.97 -19.96
N ARG A 22 16.98 3.40 -21.16
CA ARG A 22 15.99 4.48 -21.35
C ARG A 22 14.54 4.03 -21.06
N ASN A 23 14.32 2.91 -20.35
CA ASN A 23 12.97 2.55 -19.95
C ASN A 23 12.42 3.53 -18.91
N LYS A 24 11.12 3.37 -18.65
CA LYS A 24 10.38 4.21 -17.73
C LYS A 24 10.73 3.86 -16.28
N SER A 25 10.92 4.90 -15.46
CA SER A 25 11.12 4.78 -14.02
C SER A 25 10.00 3.98 -13.36
N SER A 26 10.34 3.25 -12.31
CA SER A 26 9.38 2.57 -11.44
C SER A 26 9.39 3.21 -10.06
N PHE A 27 8.24 3.34 -9.45
CA PHE A 27 8.11 3.92 -8.12
C PHE A 27 7.70 2.85 -7.13
N VAL A 28 8.32 2.87 -5.95
CA VAL A 28 7.99 2.00 -4.83
C VAL A 28 7.52 2.87 -3.67
N LEU A 29 6.25 2.71 -3.31
CA LEU A 29 5.69 3.30 -2.10
C LEU A 29 5.75 2.27 -0.98
N ASN A 30 6.62 2.50 0.00
CA ASN A 30 6.72 1.70 1.21
C ASN A 30 5.91 2.36 2.34
N VAL A 31 4.95 1.64 2.92
CA VAL A 31 4.08 2.17 3.98
C VAL A 31 4.03 1.22 5.17
N TYR A 32 4.25 1.76 6.36
CA TYR A 32 4.02 1.07 7.61
C TYR A 32 2.88 1.75 8.37
N SER A 33 1.85 0.98 8.72
CA SER A 33 0.73 1.48 9.52
C SER A 33 0.48 0.55 10.70
N ALA A 34 0.80 1.01 11.90
CA ALA A 34 0.81 0.20 13.12
C ALA A 34 -0.60 -0.30 13.50
N PRO A 35 -0.72 -1.39 14.30
CA PRO A 35 -2.01 -1.92 14.74
C PRO A 35 -2.88 -0.93 15.53
N LYS A 36 -2.25 0.00 16.25
CA LYS A 36 -2.93 1.07 17.00
C LYS A 36 -3.56 2.13 16.09
N GLU A 37 -3.06 2.29 14.87
CA GLU A 37 -3.55 3.26 13.88
C GLU A 37 -4.76 2.71 13.13
N ARG A 38 -5.84 2.44 13.87
CA ARG A 38 -7.07 1.82 13.33
C ARG A 38 -7.82 2.73 12.37
N ARG A 39 -7.59 4.04 12.46
CA ARG A 39 -8.31 5.09 11.72
C ARG A 39 -7.64 5.52 10.43
N ASP A 40 -6.40 5.09 10.18
CA ASP A 40 -5.66 5.41 8.95
C ASP A 40 -6.50 5.17 7.69
N TYR A 41 -6.34 6.09 6.76
CA TYR A 41 -7.03 6.11 5.48
C TYR A 41 -6.03 6.44 4.36
N PHE A 42 -5.88 5.53 3.41
CA PHE A 42 -4.80 5.56 2.43
C PHE A 42 -5.17 6.19 1.09
N GLY A 43 -6.44 6.58 0.89
CA GLY A 43 -6.92 7.08 -0.40
C GLY A 43 -6.12 8.27 -0.92
N ARG A 44 -5.93 9.31 -0.09
CA ARG A 44 -5.13 10.49 -0.51
C ARG A 44 -3.68 10.13 -0.81
N LEU A 45 -3.07 9.25 0.00
CA LEU A 45 -1.68 8.80 -0.19
C LEU A 45 -1.53 8.08 -1.53
N PHE A 46 -2.39 7.12 -1.82
CA PHE A 46 -2.36 6.39 -3.08
C PHE A 46 -2.64 7.30 -4.28
N THR A 47 -3.58 8.25 -4.17
CA THR A 47 -3.82 9.24 -5.24
C THR A 47 -2.57 10.09 -5.51
N CYS A 48 -1.89 10.56 -4.46
CA CYS A 48 -0.65 11.32 -4.61
C CYS A 48 0.47 10.47 -5.23
N ALA A 49 0.64 9.24 -4.77
CA ALA A 49 1.65 8.32 -5.32
C ALA A 49 1.40 7.95 -6.78
N LEU A 50 0.15 7.70 -7.17
CA LEU A 50 -0.24 7.42 -8.55
C LEU A 50 0.04 8.62 -9.47
N LYS A 51 -0.23 9.83 -9.01
CA LYS A 51 0.08 11.07 -9.75
C LYS A 51 1.58 11.26 -9.96
N GLU A 52 2.38 10.95 -8.94
CA GLU A 52 3.84 11.08 -9.02
C GLU A 52 4.44 10.01 -9.94
N ALA A 53 4.03 8.75 -9.75
CA ALA A 53 4.60 7.62 -10.48
C ALA A 53 4.26 7.60 -11.97
N LYS A 54 3.10 8.17 -12.34
CA LYS A 54 2.49 8.24 -13.68
C LYS A 54 2.15 6.90 -14.33
N GLU A 55 3.06 5.92 -14.27
CA GLU A 55 2.95 4.66 -15.01
C GLU A 55 3.17 3.42 -14.16
N ARG A 56 4.25 3.35 -13.38
CA ARG A 56 4.63 2.13 -12.67
C ARG A 56 4.76 2.42 -11.19
N LEU A 57 3.75 2.03 -10.43
CA LEU A 57 3.73 2.12 -8.97
C LEU A 57 3.59 0.73 -8.37
N ILE A 58 4.51 0.39 -7.47
CA ILE A 58 4.41 -0.78 -6.59
C ILE A 58 4.20 -0.26 -5.17
N ILE A 59 3.20 -0.78 -4.48
CA ILE A 59 2.91 -0.40 -3.10
C ILE A 59 3.23 -1.60 -2.20
N LEU A 60 4.23 -1.45 -1.33
CA LEU A 60 4.69 -2.45 -0.37
C LEU A 60 4.32 -2.03 1.04
N VAL A 61 3.66 -2.92 1.78
CA VAL A 61 2.81 -2.47 2.89
C VAL A 61 2.72 -3.47 4.04
N ALA A 62 2.81 -2.93 5.26
CA ALA A 62 2.38 -3.59 6.47
C ALA A 62 1.25 -2.77 7.12
N PHE A 63 0.01 -3.02 6.68
CA PHE A 63 -1.14 -2.23 7.09
C PHE A 63 -1.75 -2.61 8.44
N ASN A 64 -1.44 -3.80 8.96
CA ASN A 64 -2.13 -4.36 10.13
C ASN A 64 -3.67 -4.28 9.99
N ALA A 65 -4.15 -4.59 8.79
CA ALA A 65 -5.55 -4.48 8.38
C ALA A 65 -6.02 -5.86 7.92
N ALA A 66 -7.01 -6.43 8.58
CA ALA A 66 -7.52 -7.76 8.25
C ALA A 66 -8.57 -7.68 7.14
N HIS A 67 -8.43 -8.51 6.09
CA HIS A 67 -9.45 -8.70 5.05
C HIS A 67 -9.25 -10.04 4.31
N PRO A 68 -10.34 -10.71 3.88
CA PRO A 68 -10.27 -11.97 3.13
C PRO A 68 -9.47 -11.94 1.83
N THR A 69 -9.50 -10.83 1.10
CA THR A 69 -8.78 -10.69 -0.18
C THR A 69 -7.27 -10.86 -0.07
N TRP A 70 -6.69 -10.74 1.12
CA TRP A 70 -5.26 -11.02 1.36
C TRP A 70 -5.05 -12.03 2.50
N GLY A 71 -5.99 -12.97 2.68
CA GLY A 71 -5.77 -14.19 3.46
C GLY A 71 -6.29 -14.20 4.90
N TYR A 72 -6.96 -13.15 5.38
CA TYR A 72 -7.59 -13.19 6.72
C TYR A 72 -8.97 -13.86 6.68
N GLN A 73 -9.33 -14.63 7.71
CA GLN A 73 -10.68 -15.22 7.80
C GLN A 73 -11.78 -14.18 8.00
N THR A 74 -11.47 -13.09 8.70
CA THR A 74 -12.40 -11.99 8.98
C THR A 74 -11.83 -10.67 8.47
N GLN A 75 -12.70 -9.66 8.32
CA GLN A 75 -12.28 -8.30 8.03
C GLN A 75 -12.47 -7.38 9.24
N ASN A 76 -11.57 -6.40 9.37
CA ASN A 76 -11.75 -5.28 10.30
C ASN A 76 -12.10 -3.99 9.53
N PRO A 77 -12.57 -2.92 10.20
CA PRO A 77 -12.96 -1.68 9.52
C PRO A 77 -11.83 -1.02 8.70
N LYS A 78 -10.57 -1.19 9.11
CA LYS A 78 -9.41 -0.69 8.39
C LYS A 78 -9.19 -1.48 7.09
N GLY A 79 -9.26 -2.80 7.15
CA GLY A 79 -9.14 -3.69 5.98
C GLY A 79 -10.28 -3.49 4.99
N ARG A 80 -11.52 -3.35 5.46
CA ARG A 80 -12.66 -3.03 4.60
C ARG A 80 -12.44 -1.72 3.84
N ARG A 81 -12.03 -0.65 4.52
CA ARG A 81 -11.76 0.65 3.88
C ARG A 81 -10.60 0.57 2.89
N LEU A 82 -9.53 -0.13 3.26
CA LEU A 82 -8.38 -0.34 2.38
C LEU A 82 -8.78 -1.08 1.10
N ALA A 83 -9.54 -2.17 1.20
CA ALA A 83 -10.01 -2.93 0.03
C ALA A 83 -10.87 -2.07 -0.91
N LEU A 84 -11.77 -1.25 -0.35
CA LEU A 84 -12.56 -0.30 -1.14
C LEU A 84 -11.67 0.73 -1.84
N THR A 85 -10.68 1.30 -1.15
CA THR A 85 -9.74 2.26 -1.73
C THR A 85 -8.92 1.64 -2.86
N ILE A 86 -8.42 0.42 -2.68
CA ILE A 86 -7.69 -0.34 -3.72
C ILE A 86 -8.57 -0.48 -4.97
N GLY A 87 -9.81 -0.94 -4.80
CA GLY A 87 -10.75 -1.10 -5.92
C GLY A 87 -11.11 0.22 -6.61
N GLN A 88 -11.38 1.28 -5.85
CA GLN A 88 -11.73 2.60 -6.37
C GLN A 88 -10.59 3.25 -7.17
N GLN A 89 -9.33 2.89 -6.88
CA GLN A 89 -8.15 3.44 -7.53
C GLN A 89 -7.57 2.52 -8.61
N GLY A 90 -8.27 1.43 -8.94
CA GLY A 90 -7.82 0.50 -9.98
C GLY A 90 -6.50 -0.20 -9.65
N LEU A 91 -6.18 -0.34 -8.37
CA LEU A 91 -4.97 -1.04 -7.92
C LEU A 91 -5.21 -2.56 -7.92
N THR A 92 -4.21 -3.31 -8.33
CA THR A 92 -4.23 -4.78 -8.34
C THR A 92 -3.52 -5.34 -7.12
N ILE A 93 -4.13 -6.32 -6.46
CA ILE A 93 -3.53 -7.05 -5.35
C ILE A 93 -2.71 -8.22 -5.91
N LEU A 94 -1.43 -8.29 -5.53
CA LEU A 94 -0.52 -9.37 -5.93
C LEU A 94 -0.31 -10.43 -4.83
N THR A 95 -0.97 -10.28 -3.68
CA THR A 95 -0.84 -11.19 -2.54
C THR A 95 -1.49 -12.54 -2.84
N ASP A 96 -0.77 -13.63 -2.58
CA ASP A 96 -1.34 -14.98 -2.50
C ASP A 96 -2.05 -15.14 -1.14
N PRO A 97 -3.39 -15.24 -1.10
CA PRO A 97 -4.14 -15.34 0.16
C PRO A 97 -3.95 -16.69 0.86
N THR A 98 -3.39 -17.70 0.20
CA THR A 98 -3.12 -19.02 0.78
C THR A 98 -1.83 -19.05 1.61
N GLN A 99 -0.99 -18.02 1.48
CA GLN A 99 0.30 -17.92 2.15
C GLN A 99 0.25 -16.81 3.23
N PRO A 100 0.15 -17.16 4.53
CA PRO A 100 0.09 -16.17 5.59
C PRO A 100 1.40 -15.37 5.69
N THR A 101 1.29 -14.05 5.71
CA THR A 101 2.44 -13.12 5.83
C THR A 101 2.88 -12.85 7.27
N ARG A 102 2.09 -13.29 8.26
CA ARG A 102 2.42 -13.27 9.68
C ARG A 102 2.02 -14.60 10.32
N VAL A 103 2.99 -15.28 10.91
CA VAL A 103 2.81 -16.53 11.67
C VAL A 103 3.19 -16.28 13.14
N GLY A 104 2.18 -16.06 14.01
CA GLY A 104 2.33 -15.87 15.48
C GLY A 104 1.75 -14.54 16.04
N THR A 105 1.37 -14.40 17.31
CA THR A 105 0.73 -15.34 18.25
C THR A 105 -0.76 -14.94 18.27
N VAL A 106 -1.64 -15.94 18.34
CA VAL A 106 -3.08 -15.78 18.62
C VAL A 106 -3.34 -14.97 19.89
#